data_AF-M1K8S0-F1
#
_entry.id   AF-M1K8S0-F1
#
_cell.length_a   1.000
_cell.length_b   1.000
_cell.length_c   1.000
_cell.angle_alpha   90.00
_cell.angle_beta   90.00
_cell.angle_gamma   90.00
#
_symmetry.space_group_name_H-M   'P 1'
#
loop_
_entity.id
_entity.type
_entity.pdbx_description
1 polymer ?
#
loop_
_entity_poly.entity_id
_entity_poly.type
_entity_poly.pdbx_seq_one_letter_code
_entity_poly.pdbx_strand_id
1 'polypeptide(L)'
;MGIEEKTHLLVTGNKEMSMLVGTAQAHIMSPDKGYTVKRISPSNTFIVKKGNKYIEIKYMLELVENPLDLEKISGFVPSSSVWNLLPAVDVKGHFHLGDRQMKLAEKELKLLRLDNGYAKINYKDTADVLCYMNSIKECPDFNLRMDIYPQVVKKWALDNFVGDSTEIGLYCLLTCDEGSDMPNFLKRWKESVLDEVSAESLIKHMDSIFLPSEKKARLLQYLSKLVG
;
A
#
# COMPACT_ATOMS: atom_id res chain seq x y z
N MET A 1 5.31 -23.25 19.69
CA MET A 1 6.35 -22.24 19.43
C MET A 1 7.04 -22.65 18.14
N GLY A 2 6.74 -21.97 17.03
CA GLY A 2 7.36 -22.27 15.74
C GLY A 2 8.81 -21.79 15.73
N ILE A 3 9.71 -22.61 15.21
CA ILE A 3 11.10 -22.21 14.99
C ILE A 3 11.08 -21.23 13.82
N GLU A 4 11.29 -19.93 14.08
CA GLU A 4 11.51 -18.95 13.01
C GLU A 4 12.83 -19.27 12.29
N GLU A 5 12.75 -19.50 10.98
CA GLU A 5 13.93 -19.65 10.14
C GLU A 5 14.66 -18.31 10.03
N LYS A 6 15.88 -18.25 10.59
CA LYS A 6 16.74 -17.06 10.52
C LYS A 6 17.83 -17.25 9.49
N THR A 7 17.96 -16.29 8.58
CA THR A 7 19.06 -16.27 7.60
C THR A 7 20.23 -15.47 8.17
N HIS A 8 21.37 -16.15 8.32
CA HIS A 8 22.62 -15.55 8.76
C HIS A 8 23.63 -15.47 7.61
N LEU A 9 24.32 -14.35 7.49
CA LEU A 9 25.40 -14.15 6.53
C LEU A 9 26.74 -14.14 7.26
N LEU A 10 27.67 -14.96 6.81
CA LEU A 10 29.05 -15.01 7.30
C LEU A 10 29.94 -14.15 6.42
N VAL A 11 30.62 -13.17 7.00
CA VAL A 11 31.44 -12.22 6.25
C VAL A 11 32.92 -12.57 6.36
N THR A 12 33.53 -12.99 5.26
CA THR A 12 34.99 -13.16 5.16
C THR A 12 35.65 -11.82 4.88
N GLY A 13 36.12 -11.12 5.92
CA GLY A 13 36.85 -9.86 5.77
C GLY A 13 36.89 -8.99 7.01
N ASN A 14 37.72 -7.95 6.99
CA ASN A 14 37.91 -7.00 8.09
C ASN A 14 37.08 -5.71 7.94
N LYS A 15 36.43 -5.51 6.78
CA LYS A 15 35.60 -4.33 6.53
C LYS A 15 34.14 -4.69 6.81
N GLU A 16 33.53 -3.94 7.71
CA GLU A 16 32.11 -4.07 8.03
C GLU A 16 31.27 -3.68 6.81
N MET A 17 30.13 -4.33 6.56
CA MET A 17 29.31 -4.05 5.37
C MET A 17 28.80 -2.60 5.37
N SER A 18 28.65 -1.98 6.54
CA SER A 18 28.41 -0.54 6.74
C SER A 18 29.45 0.35 6.02
N MET A 19 30.71 -0.09 5.97
CA MET A 19 31.78 0.61 5.24
C MET A 19 31.70 0.42 3.72
N LEU A 20 30.91 -0.53 3.21
CA LEU A 20 30.68 -0.76 1.77
C LEU A 20 29.50 0.06 1.24
N VAL A 21 28.47 0.29 2.06
CA VAL A 21 27.30 1.14 1.71
C VAL A 21 27.44 2.59 2.13
N GLY A 22 28.42 2.93 2.98
CA GLY A 22 28.66 4.30 3.45
C GLY A 22 27.67 4.79 4.52
N THR A 23 26.85 3.88 5.05
CA THR A 23 25.81 4.17 6.05
C THR A 23 25.90 3.18 7.23
N ALA A 24 25.49 3.62 8.42
CA ALA A 24 25.48 2.77 9.62
C ALA A 24 24.47 1.61 9.54
N GLN A 25 23.50 1.70 8.62
CA GLN A 25 22.48 0.69 8.36
C GLN A 25 22.54 0.27 6.89
N ALA A 26 22.50 -1.04 6.65
CA ALA A 26 22.45 -1.61 5.31
C ALA A 26 21.12 -2.33 5.11
N HIS A 27 20.55 -2.19 3.91
CA HIS A 27 19.29 -2.82 3.54
C HIS A 27 19.49 -3.66 2.28
N ILE A 28 18.79 -4.79 2.22
CA ILE A 28 18.76 -5.68 1.05
C ILE A 28 17.34 -5.74 0.55
N MET A 29 17.12 -5.38 -0.70
CA MET A 29 15.85 -5.55 -1.38
C MET A 29 15.94 -6.77 -2.29
N SER A 30 15.17 -7.81 -1.98
CA SER A 30 14.98 -8.97 -2.86
C SER A 30 13.68 -8.83 -3.66
N PRO A 31 13.43 -9.69 -4.67
CA PRO A 31 12.14 -9.69 -5.38
C PRO A 31 10.93 -9.92 -4.46
N ASP A 32 11.10 -10.65 -3.36
CA ASP A 32 10.00 -10.96 -2.44
C ASP A 32 9.92 -9.96 -1.29
N LYS A 33 11.05 -9.68 -0.63
CA LYS A 33 11.09 -9.02 0.68
C LYS A 33 12.25 -8.04 0.79
N GLY A 34 12.03 -7.04 1.63
CA GLY A 34 13.06 -6.14 2.11
C GLY A 34 13.64 -6.60 3.44
N TYR A 35 14.94 -6.41 3.65
CA TYR A 35 15.62 -6.78 4.88
C TYR A 35 16.51 -5.67 5.39
N THR A 36 16.53 -5.49 6.70
CA THR A 36 17.57 -4.75 7.42
C THR A 36 18.66 -5.72 7.84
N VAL A 37 19.90 -5.39 7.50
CA VAL A 37 21.08 -6.17 7.89
C VAL A 37 21.53 -5.73 9.27
N LYS A 38 21.52 -6.64 10.25
CA LYS A 38 21.98 -6.37 11.61
C LYS A 38 23.21 -7.20 11.92
N ARG A 39 24.17 -6.60 12.62
CA ARG A 39 25.32 -7.32 13.16
C ARG A 39 24.90 -8.08 14.41
N ILE A 40 25.37 -9.32 14.52
CA ILE A 40 25.18 -10.16 15.70
C ILE A 40 26.51 -10.72 16.17
N SER A 41 26.61 -10.95 17.48
CA SER A 41 27.79 -11.51 18.11
C SER A 41 27.56 -13.01 18.37
N PRO A 42 28.21 -13.90 17.62
CA PRO A 42 28.11 -15.32 17.90
C PRO A 42 28.88 -15.69 19.17
N SER A 43 28.41 -16.72 19.89
CA SER A 43 29.17 -17.39 20.96
C SER A 43 30.26 -18.33 20.41
N ASN A 44 30.14 -18.70 19.14
CA ASN A 44 30.99 -19.70 18.49
C ASN A 44 31.97 -19.04 17.52
N THR A 45 33.15 -19.64 17.37
CA THR A 45 34.11 -19.25 16.34
C THR A 45 33.76 -19.95 15.03
N PHE A 46 33.61 -19.18 13.95
CA PHE A 46 33.33 -19.70 12.61
C PHE A 46 34.58 -19.58 11.73
N ILE A 47 34.94 -20.67 11.06
CA ILE A 47 36.10 -20.74 10.16
C ILE A 47 35.64 -21.29 8.81
N VAL A 48 35.99 -20.59 7.73
CA VAL A 48 35.72 -21.01 6.36
C VAL A 48 37.02 -21.45 5.69
N LYS A 49 37.03 -22.67 5.14
CA LYS A 49 38.15 -23.18 4.33
C LYS A 49 37.92 -22.84 2.85
N LYS A 50 38.85 -22.12 2.23
CA LYS A 50 38.84 -21.81 0.79
C LYS A 50 40.15 -22.31 0.16
N GLY A 51 40.09 -23.45 -0.53
CA GLY A 51 41.27 -24.18 -0.98
C GLY A 51 42.13 -24.62 0.22
N ASN A 52 43.40 -24.22 0.24
CA ASN A 52 44.34 -24.53 1.33
C ASN A 52 44.38 -23.45 2.44
N LYS A 53 43.55 -22.40 2.34
CA LYS A 53 43.51 -21.31 3.33
C LYS A 53 42.32 -21.46 4.27
N TYR A 54 42.55 -21.18 5.54
CA TYR A 54 41.51 -21.06 6.57
C TYR A 54 41.30 -19.58 6.89
N ILE A 55 40.05 -19.14 6.88
CA ILE A 55 39.67 -17.74 7.12
C ILE A 55 38.70 -17.73 8.30
N GLU A 56 39.07 -17.04 9.37
CA GLU A 56 38.17 -16.78 10.49
C GLU A 56 37.12 -15.73 10.10
N ILE A 57 35.86 -16.00 10.45
CA ILE A 57 34.75 -15.07 10.26
C ILE A 57 34.72 -14.12 11.45
N LYS A 58 35.00 -12.84 11.18
CA LYS A 58 35.00 -11.78 12.21
C LYS A 58 33.62 -11.25 12.54
N TYR A 59 32.70 -11.34 11.59
CA TYR A 59 31.36 -10.76 11.70
C TYR A 59 30.31 -11.73 11.20
N MET A 60 29.26 -11.91 12.01
CA MET A 60 28.05 -12.59 11.60
C MET A 60 26.94 -11.55 11.51
N LEU A 61 26.13 -11.67 10.46
CA LEU A 61 25.05 -10.75 10.18
C LEU A 61 23.73 -11.52 10.10
N GLU A 62 22.67 -10.90 10.57
CA GLU A 62 21.31 -11.41 10.51
C GLU A 62 20.50 -10.53 9.56
N LEU A 63 19.71 -11.17 8.70
CA LEU A 63 18.71 -10.49 7.89
C LEU A 63 17.39 -10.44 8.66
N VAL A 64 16.96 -9.23 9.01
CA VAL A 64 15.67 -8.99 9.65
C VAL A 64 14.72 -8.44 8.60
N GLU A 65 13.64 -9.15 8.31
CA GLU A 65 12.62 -8.71 7.35
C GLU A 65 12.02 -7.37 7.78
N ASN A 66 11.89 -6.46 6.82
CA ASN A 66 11.21 -5.18 7.02
C ASN A 66 9.70 -5.42 6.96
N PRO A 67 8.94 -4.98 7.98
CA PRO A 67 7.51 -5.21 8.04
C PRO A 67 6.79 -4.40 6.96
N LEU A 68 5.77 -5.00 6.34
CA LEU A 68 4.84 -4.30 5.48
C LEU A 68 3.79 -3.59 6.34
N ASP A 69 4.02 -2.31 6.63
CA ASP A 69 3.16 -1.49 7.49
C ASP A 69 2.28 -0.55 6.63
N LEU A 70 1.09 -1.04 6.27
CA LEU A 70 0.16 -0.32 5.40
C LEU A 70 -0.32 1.01 6.00
N GLU A 71 -0.41 1.11 7.32
CA GLU A 71 -0.78 2.35 8.04
C GLU A 71 0.25 3.44 7.81
N LYS A 72 1.53 3.11 8.03
CA LYS A 72 2.62 4.06 7.81
C LYS A 72 2.75 4.45 6.35
N ILE A 73 2.59 3.50 5.43
CA ILE A 73 2.64 3.79 3.99
C ILE A 73 1.48 4.72 3.60
N SER A 74 0.26 4.45 4.07
CA SER A 74 -0.92 5.28 3.81
C SER A 74 -0.74 6.72 4.30
N GLY A 75 -0.14 6.90 5.48
CA GLY A 75 0.18 8.22 6.03
C GLY A 75 1.36 8.93 5.35
N PHE A 76 2.28 8.18 4.73
CA PHE A 76 3.47 8.73 4.07
C PHE A 76 3.18 9.26 2.66
N VAL A 77 2.32 8.59 1.89
CA VAL A 77 2.01 9.00 0.50
C VAL A 77 0.94 10.10 0.53
N PRO A 78 1.23 11.32 0.03
CA PRO A 78 0.28 12.42 0.01
C PRO A 78 -0.85 12.18 -0.99
N SER A 79 -2.06 12.60 -0.64
CA SER A 79 -3.21 12.58 -1.55
C SER A 79 -3.03 13.61 -2.67
N SER A 80 -3.36 13.22 -3.90
CA SER A 80 -3.28 14.03 -5.11
C SER A 80 -4.62 14.07 -5.83
N SER A 81 -4.80 15.06 -6.70
CA SER A 81 -5.95 15.07 -7.61
C SER A 81 -5.62 14.34 -8.91
N VAL A 82 -6.60 13.66 -9.51
CA VAL A 82 -6.44 13.06 -10.86
C VAL A 82 -6.15 14.12 -11.93
N TRP A 83 -6.52 15.37 -11.68
CA TRP A 83 -6.28 16.51 -12.56
C TRP A 83 -4.92 17.18 -12.34
N ASN A 84 -4.31 16.96 -11.17
CA ASN A 84 -3.01 17.52 -10.79
C ASN A 84 -2.28 16.55 -9.86
N LEU A 85 -1.62 15.56 -10.47
CA LEU A 85 -0.88 14.54 -9.75
C LEU A 85 0.36 15.16 -9.10
N LEU A 86 0.55 14.92 -7.80
CA LEU A 86 1.80 15.28 -7.12
C LEU A 86 2.95 14.41 -7.63
N PRO A 87 4.21 14.83 -7.42
CA PRO A 87 5.37 14.01 -7.75
C PRO A 87 5.30 12.62 -7.12
N ALA A 88 5.74 11.61 -7.87
CA ALA A 88 5.78 10.23 -7.43
C ALA A 88 6.64 10.07 -6.17
N VAL A 89 6.15 9.29 -5.22
CA VAL A 89 6.83 9.00 -3.95
C VAL A 89 7.50 7.63 -4.03
N ASP A 90 8.79 7.57 -3.70
CA ASP A 90 9.56 6.31 -3.61
C ASP A 90 9.25 5.56 -2.31
N VAL A 91 8.09 4.90 -2.28
CA VAL A 91 7.65 4.06 -1.15
C VAL A 91 8.59 2.87 -0.96
N LYS A 92 9.04 2.25 -2.06
CA LYS A 92 9.89 1.05 -2.02
C LYS A 92 11.23 1.36 -1.37
N GLY A 93 11.88 2.42 -1.80
CA GLY A 93 13.17 2.87 -1.25
C GLY A 93 13.03 3.41 0.17
N HIS A 94 11.95 4.13 0.48
CA HIS A 94 11.75 4.70 1.83
C HIS A 94 11.51 3.63 2.91
N PHE A 95 10.67 2.63 2.63
CA PHE A 95 10.36 1.54 3.56
C PHE A 95 11.25 0.30 3.35
N HIS A 96 12.19 0.39 2.41
CA HIS A 96 13.12 -0.69 2.05
C HIS A 96 12.41 -2.02 1.80
N LEU A 97 11.40 -2.04 0.91
CA LEU A 97 10.54 -3.19 0.67
C LEU A 97 10.94 -3.97 -0.60
N GLY A 98 10.59 -5.25 -0.64
CA GLY A 98 10.71 -6.09 -1.84
C GLY A 98 9.59 -5.84 -2.85
N ASP A 99 9.75 -6.34 -4.09
CA ASP A 99 8.75 -6.11 -5.15
C ASP A 99 7.39 -6.74 -4.81
N ARG A 100 7.37 -7.92 -4.20
CA ARG A 100 6.12 -8.59 -3.80
C ARG A 100 5.41 -7.85 -2.67
N GLN A 101 6.15 -7.35 -1.68
CA GLN A 101 5.59 -6.48 -0.63
C GLN A 101 4.99 -5.21 -1.24
N MET A 102 5.67 -4.59 -2.21
CA MET A 102 5.15 -3.41 -2.91
C MET A 102 3.91 -3.69 -3.74
N LYS A 103 3.82 -4.84 -4.42
CA LYS A 103 2.60 -5.24 -5.15
C LYS A 103 1.39 -5.39 -4.21
N LEU A 104 1.62 -5.91 -3.00
CA LEU A 104 0.57 -5.98 -1.97
C LEU A 104 0.17 -4.57 -1.51
N ALA A 105 1.14 -3.71 -1.19
CA ALA A 105 0.87 -2.33 -0.78
C ALA A 105 0.09 -1.55 -1.86
N GLU A 106 0.51 -1.66 -3.12
CA GLU A 106 -0.11 -1.04 -4.28
C GLU A 106 -1.59 -1.42 -4.39
N LYS A 107 -1.90 -2.72 -4.23
CA LYS A 107 -3.28 -3.24 -4.31
C LYS A 107 -4.13 -2.85 -3.10
N GLU A 108 -3.62 -3.04 -1.88
CA GLU A 108 -4.39 -2.80 -0.65
C GLU A 108 -4.66 -1.31 -0.42
N LEU A 109 -3.69 -0.45 -0.75
CA LEU A 109 -3.81 1.01 -0.61
C LEU A 109 -4.31 1.70 -1.88
N LYS A 110 -4.59 0.94 -2.95
CA LYS A 110 -5.05 1.46 -4.25
C LYS A 110 -4.12 2.54 -4.79
N LEU A 111 -2.81 2.35 -4.68
CA LEU A 111 -1.82 3.35 -5.13
C LEU A 111 -1.78 3.42 -6.65
N LEU A 112 -1.66 4.63 -7.18
CA LEU A 112 -1.42 4.89 -8.60
C LEU A 112 0.08 4.76 -8.88
N ARG A 113 0.46 3.78 -9.71
CA ARG A 113 1.85 3.60 -10.13
C ARG A 113 2.24 4.62 -11.22
N LEU A 114 3.35 5.31 -10.99
CA LEU A 114 4.00 6.24 -11.90
C LEU A 114 5.42 5.75 -12.24
N ASP A 115 6.08 6.35 -13.22
CA ASP A 115 7.39 5.87 -13.73
C ASP A 115 8.45 5.72 -12.63
N ASN A 116 8.46 6.64 -11.66
CA ASN A 116 9.47 6.71 -10.59
C ASN A 116 8.91 6.51 -9.18
N GLY A 117 7.70 5.95 -9.03
CA GLY A 117 7.13 5.70 -7.71
C GLY A 117 5.61 5.63 -7.70
N TYR A 118 5.01 6.13 -6.63
CA TYR A 118 3.58 5.98 -6.35
C TYR A 118 2.92 7.31 -5.99
N ALA A 119 1.66 7.45 -6.37
CA ALA A 119 0.79 8.52 -5.92
C ALA A 119 -0.47 7.92 -5.28
N LYS A 120 -1.11 8.68 -4.40
CA LYS A 120 -2.41 8.33 -3.82
C LYS A 120 -3.45 9.30 -4.36
N ILE A 121 -4.53 8.80 -4.94
CA ILE A 121 -5.64 9.64 -5.39
C ILE A 121 -6.54 9.97 -4.20
N ASN A 122 -6.98 11.22 -4.10
CA ASN A 122 -7.91 11.62 -3.04
C ASN A 122 -9.27 10.90 -3.19
N TYR A 123 -10.01 10.78 -2.09
CA TYR A 123 -11.25 10.00 -2.11
C TYR A 123 -12.34 10.63 -2.98
N LYS A 124 -12.36 11.97 -3.09
CA LYS A 124 -13.32 12.70 -3.91
C LYS A 124 -13.19 12.31 -5.39
N ASP A 125 -11.98 12.46 -5.93
CA ASP A 125 -11.72 12.14 -7.33
C ASP A 125 -11.88 10.64 -7.59
N THR A 126 -11.59 9.80 -6.59
CA THR A 126 -11.88 8.36 -6.69
C THR A 126 -13.39 8.11 -6.79
N ALA A 127 -14.22 8.77 -5.96
CA ALA A 127 -15.67 8.68 -6.06
C ALA A 127 -16.17 9.15 -7.44
N ASP A 128 -15.67 10.29 -7.93
CA ASP A 128 -16.04 10.82 -9.26
C ASP A 128 -15.69 9.84 -10.39
N VAL A 129 -14.49 9.21 -10.32
CA VAL A 129 -14.07 8.16 -11.25
C VAL A 129 -15.02 6.96 -11.21
N LEU A 130 -15.40 6.49 -10.03
CA LEU A 130 -16.31 5.35 -9.87
C LEU A 130 -17.73 5.67 -10.36
N CYS A 131 -18.25 6.87 -10.09
CA CYS A 131 -19.51 7.35 -10.63
C CYS A 131 -19.50 7.37 -12.15
N TYR A 132 -18.41 7.89 -12.73
CA TYR A 132 -18.24 7.86 -14.18
C TYR A 132 -18.21 6.42 -14.70
N MET A 133 -17.41 5.53 -14.11
CA MET A 133 -17.38 4.12 -14.47
C MET A 133 -18.78 3.49 -14.46
N ASN A 134 -19.55 3.71 -13.39
CA ASN A 134 -20.90 3.18 -13.26
C ASN A 134 -21.85 3.71 -14.35
N SER A 135 -21.72 4.99 -14.72
CA SER A 135 -22.57 5.62 -15.74
C SER A 135 -22.34 5.10 -17.16
N ILE A 136 -21.14 4.58 -17.44
CA ILE A 136 -20.76 4.09 -18.78
C ILE A 136 -20.56 2.57 -18.84
N LYS A 137 -20.78 1.82 -17.74
CA LYS A 137 -20.55 0.37 -17.68
C LYS A 137 -21.35 -0.45 -18.69
N GLU A 138 -22.53 0.04 -19.07
CA GLU A 138 -23.40 -0.59 -20.08
C GLU A 138 -22.97 -0.27 -21.52
N CYS A 139 -21.96 0.59 -21.71
CA CYS A 139 -21.43 0.87 -23.04
C CYS A 139 -20.55 -0.30 -23.52
N PRO A 140 -20.73 -0.78 -24.77
CA PRO A 140 -19.92 -1.87 -25.33
C PRO A 140 -18.40 -1.60 -25.31
N ASP A 141 -18.00 -0.33 -25.34
CA ASP A 141 -16.61 0.12 -25.31
C ASP A 141 -16.19 0.63 -23.91
N PHE A 142 -16.81 0.18 -22.83
CA PHE A 142 -16.56 0.64 -21.45
C PHE A 142 -15.05 0.76 -21.12
N ASN A 143 -14.28 -0.28 -21.45
CA ASN A 143 -12.83 -0.35 -21.22
C ASN A 143 -12.03 0.70 -22.04
N LEU A 144 -12.61 1.26 -23.10
CA LEU A 144 -12.01 2.29 -23.95
C LEU A 144 -12.53 3.72 -23.62
N ARG A 145 -13.70 3.83 -22.97
CA ARG A 145 -14.50 5.07 -22.90
C ARG A 145 -14.36 5.91 -21.63
N MET A 146 -13.37 5.67 -20.76
CA MET A 146 -12.98 6.67 -19.73
C MET A 146 -12.24 7.87 -20.34
N ASP A 147 -12.76 8.45 -21.42
CA ASP A 147 -12.09 9.41 -22.31
C ASP A 147 -11.57 10.67 -21.61
N ILE A 148 -12.28 11.15 -20.59
CA ILE A 148 -11.93 12.37 -19.83
C ILE A 148 -10.71 12.23 -18.90
N TYR A 149 -10.31 11.01 -18.52
CA TYR A 149 -9.21 10.80 -17.57
C TYR A 149 -7.87 10.52 -18.28
N PRO A 150 -6.72 10.81 -17.66
CA PRO A 150 -5.42 10.36 -18.18
C PRO A 150 -5.33 8.83 -18.24
N GLN A 151 -4.63 8.29 -19.25
CA GLN A 151 -4.51 6.82 -19.45
C GLN A 151 -4.00 6.06 -18.22
N VAL A 152 -3.08 6.65 -17.46
CA VAL A 152 -2.56 6.06 -16.22
C VAL A 152 -3.64 5.90 -15.15
N VAL A 153 -4.57 6.88 -15.05
CA VAL A 153 -5.71 6.85 -14.14
C VAL A 153 -6.75 5.84 -14.60
N LYS A 154 -7.02 5.75 -15.91
CA LYS A 154 -7.95 4.74 -16.47
C LYS A 154 -7.51 3.33 -16.11
N LYS A 155 -6.23 3.01 -16.40
CA LYS A 155 -5.66 1.69 -16.11
C LYS A 155 -5.75 1.38 -14.62
N TRP A 156 -5.33 2.33 -13.79
CA TRP A 156 -5.43 2.18 -12.33
C TRP A 156 -6.86 1.93 -11.87
N ALA A 157 -7.84 2.67 -12.38
CA ALA A 157 -9.23 2.52 -11.99
C ALA A 157 -9.79 1.13 -12.36
N LEU A 158 -9.54 0.69 -13.60
CA LEU A 158 -9.98 -0.62 -14.10
C LEU A 158 -9.29 -1.80 -13.39
N ASP A 159 -8.03 -1.63 -12.99
CA ASP A 159 -7.27 -2.68 -12.27
C ASP A 159 -7.72 -2.81 -10.81
N ASN A 160 -8.36 -1.78 -10.24
CA ASN A 160 -8.61 -1.67 -8.81
C ASN A 160 -10.07 -1.70 -8.39
N PHE A 161 -11.00 -1.36 -9.28
CA PHE A 161 -12.40 -1.14 -8.95
C PHE A 161 -13.34 -1.80 -9.95
N VAL A 162 -14.53 -2.16 -9.47
CA VAL A 162 -15.64 -2.63 -10.29
C VAL A 162 -16.55 -1.44 -10.66
N GLY A 163 -16.61 -0.41 -9.81
CA GLY A 163 -17.48 0.75 -10.01
C GLY A 163 -18.94 0.44 -9.66
N ASP A 164 -19.17 -0.47 -8.72
CA ASP A 164 -20.52 -0.75 -8.26
C ASP A 164 -21.03 0.31 -7.26
N SER A 165 -22.32 0.27 -7.02
CA SER A 165 -23.07 1.17 -6.14
C SER A 165 -22.54 1.18 -4.69
N THR A 166 -21.97 0.05 -4.23
CA THR A 166 -21.39 -0.09 -2.88
C THR A 166 -20.01 0.57 -2.81
N GLU A 167 -19.15 0.35 -3.80
CA GLU A 167 -17.85 1.03 -3.91
C GLU A 167 -18.03 2.55 -3.97
N ILE A 168 -18.96 3.05 -4.80
CA ILE A 168 -19.25 4.49 -4.88
C ILE A 168 -19.68 5.03 -3.51
N GLY A 169 -20.57 4.33 -2.81
CA GLY A 169 -21.03 4.73 -1.48
C GLY A 169 -19.90 4.82 -0.45
N LEU A 170 -18.98 3.85 -0.47
CA LEU A 170 -17.79 3.86 0.38
C LEU A 170 -16.90 5.08 0.09
N TYR A 171 -16.61 5.37 -1.17
CA TYR A 171 -15.75 6.52 -1.50
C TYR A 171 -16.45 7.87 -1.28
N CYS A 172 -17.77 7.94 -1.37
CA CYS A 172 -18.55 9.09 -0.88
C CYS A 172 -18.39 9.28 0.63
N LEU A 173 -18.50 8.20 1.41
CA LEU A 173 -18.30 8.21 2.86
C LEU A 173 -16.89 8.70 3.23
N LEU A 174 -15.87 8.15 2.57
CA LEU A 174 -14.47 8.52 2.78
C LEU A 174 -14.19 9.99 2.40
N THR A 175 -14.85 10.49 1.36
CA THR A 175 -14.77 11.91 0.95
C THR A 175 -15.37 12.83 2.02
N CYS A 176 -16.53 12.47 2.56
CA CYS A 176 -17.16 13.21 3.65
C CYS A 176 -16.31 13.20 4.92
N ASP A 177 -15.68 12.06 5.24
CA ASP A 177 -14.77 11.94 6.38
C ASP A 177 -13.52 12.83 6.23
N GLU A 178 -12.87 12.80 5.07
CA GLU A 178 -11.69 13.64 4.78
C GLU A 178 -12.04 15.14 4.79
N GLY A 179 -13.23 15.52 4.29
CA GLY A 179 -13.71 16.89 4.27
C GLY A 179 -14.35 17.40 5.57
N SER A 180 -14.41 16.57 6.63
CA SER A 180 -15.17 16.87 7.86
C SER A 180 -16.65 17.22 7.60
N ASP A 181 -17.25 16.57 6.59
CA ASP A 181 -18.58 16.85 6.04
C ASP A 181 -19.50 15.62 6.12
N MET A 182 -19.37 14.84 7.20
CA MET A 182 -20.21 13.66 7.48
C MET A 182 -21.73 13.92 7.43
N PRO A 183 -22.28 15.09 7.83
CA PRO A 183 -23.71 15.37 7.72
C PRO A 183 -24.25 15.29 6.27
N ASN A 184 -23.42 15.58 5.27
CA ASN A 184 -23.84 15.54 3.86
C ASN A 184 -23.65 14.18 3.19
N PHE A 185 -23.16 13.16 3.89
CA PHE A 185 -22.91 11.83 3.32
C PHE A 185 -24.14 11.24 2.63
N LEU A 186 -25.28 11.16 3.35
CA LEU A 186 -26.51 10.56 2.80
C LEU A 186 -27.02 11.29 1.55
N LYS A 187 -26.86 12.61 1.52
CA LYS A 187 -27.23 13.43 0.37
C LYS A 187 -26.34 13.10 -0.83
N ARG A 188 -25.01 13.16 -0.65
CA ARG A 188 -24.04 12.86 -1.71
C ARG A 188 -24.19 11.45 -2.24
N TRP A 189 -24.43 10.49 -1.36
CA TRP A 189 -24.60 9.10 -1.73
C TRP A 189 -25.83 8.91 -2.64
N LYS A 190 -26.97 9.50 -2.28
CA LYS A 190 -28.20 9.49 -3.11
C LYS A 190 -28.04 10.20 -4.44
N GLU A 191 -27.22 11.25 -4.50
CA GLU A 191 -26.93 11.96 -5.74
C GLU A 191 -25.96 11.19 -6.66
N SER A 192 -25.15 10.29 -6.10
CA SER A 192 -24.08 9.58 -6.82
C SER A 192 -24.49 8.21 -7.35
N VAL A 193 -25.57 7.62 -6.83
CA VAL A 193 -25.97 6.25 -7.12
C VAL A 193 -27.48 6.19 -7.32
N LEU A 194 -27.92 5.54 -8.40
CA LEU A 194 -29.35 5.36 -8.72
C LEU A 194 -29.99 4.21 -7.90
N ASP A 195 -29.18 3.23 -7.50
CA ASP A 195 -29.63 2.05 -6.77
C ASP A 195 -29.69 2.29 -5.26
N GLU A 196 -30.66 1.67 -4.59
CA GLU A 196 -30.69 1.61 -3.13
C GLU A 196 -29.52 0.75 -2.61
N VAL A 197 -28.59 1.38 -1.89
CA VAL A 197 -27.50 0.67 -1.22
C VAL A 197 -27.73 0.73 0.27
N SER A 198 -27.75 -0.44 0.92
CA SER A 198 -27.96 -0.52 2.36
C SER A 198 -26.68 -0.17 3.14
N ALA A 199 -26.84 0.44 4.30
CA ALA A 199 -25.71 0.69 5.20
C ALA A 199 -25.03 -0.63 5.64
N GLU A 200 -25.74 -1.76 5.70
CA GLU A 200 -25.10 -3.06 5.99
C GLU A 200 -24.17 -3.52 4.86
N SER A 201 -24.50 -3.20 3.60
CA SER A 201 -23.66 -3.53 2.45
C SER A 201 -22.34 -2.75 2.50
N LEU A 202 -22.37 -1.48 2.91
CA LEU A 202 -21.17 -0.68 3.14
C LEU A 202 -20.31 -1.24 4.29
N ILE A 203 -20.91 -1.65 5.40
CA ILE A 203 -20.19 -2.25 6.53
C ILE A 203 -19.42 -3.50 6.07
N LYS A 204 -20.10 -4.42 5.37
CA LYS A 204 -19.49 -5.64 4.84
C LYS A 204 -18.34 -5.34 3.88
N HIS A 205 -18.54 -4.36 2.98
CA HIS A 205 -17.50 -3.99 2.02
C HIS A 205 -16.30 -3.34 2.72
N MET A 206 -16.52 -2.46 3.69
CA MET A 206 -15.46 -1.84 4.48
C MET A 206 -14.64 -2.86 5.29
N ASP A 207 -15.26 -3.96 5.74
CA ASP A 207 -14.55 -5.06 6.39
C ASP A 207 -13.59 -5.79 5.44
N SER A 208 -13.91 -5.83 4.14
CA SER A 208 -13.11 -6.51 3.10
C SER A 208 -11.93 -5.71 2.57
N ILE A 209 -11.86 -4.41 2.87
CA ILE A 209 -10.79 -3.52 2.40
C ILE A 209 -9.90 -3.03 3.54
N PHE A 210 -8.67 -2.64 3.18
CA PHE A 210 -7.81 -1.93 4.09
C PHE A 210 -8.26 -0.47 4.26
N LEU A 211 -8.39 -0.05 5.52
CA LEU A 211 -8.49 1.35 5.92
C LEU A 211 -7.69 1.53 7.21
N PRO A 212 -7.14 2.74 7.45
CA PRO A 212 -6.54 3.05 8.72
C PRO A 212 -7.46 2.74 9.90
N SER A 213 -6.93 2.08 10.93
CA SER A 213 -7.67 1.44 12.01
C SER A 213 -8.58 2.43 12.74
N GLU A 214 -8.06 3.62 13.05
CA GLU A 214 -8.85 4.69 13.69
C GLU A 214 -9.97 5.20 12.77
N LYS A 215 -9.69 5.36 11.47
CA LYS A 215 -10.69 5.77 10.48
C LYS A 215 -11.77 4.70 10.32
N LYS A 216 -11.39 3.43 10.17
CA LYS A 216 -12.30 2.29 10.03
C LYS A 216 -13.22 2.19 11.25
N ALA A 217 -12.68 2.28 12.46
CA ALA A 217 -13.47 2.25 13.70
C ALA A 217 -14.50 3.38 13.76
N ARG A 218 -14.08 4.62 13.45
CA ARG A 218 -14.97 5.79 13.42
C ARG A 218 -16.10 5.63 12.40
N LEU A 219 -15.77 5.19 11.18
CA LEU A 219 -16.75 5.02 10.11
C LEU A 219 -17.72 3.88 10.38
N LEU A 220 -17.25 2.76 10.92
CA LEU A 220 -18.12 1.66 11.37
C LEU A 220 -19.10 2.16 12.44
N GLN A 221 -18.63 2.92 13.43
CA GLN A 221 -19.51 3.49 14.45
C GLN A 221 -20.57 4.42 13.85
N TYR A 222 -20.21 5.22 12.83
CA TYR A 222 -21.15 6.07 12.13
C TYR A 222 -22.20 5.25 11.35
N LEU A 223 -21.78 4.27 10.55
CA LEU A 223 -22.69 3.45 9.75
C LEU A 223 -23.64 2.62 10.62
N SER A 224 -23.17 2.07 11.74
CA SER A 224 -24.03 1.31 12.67
C SER A 224 -25.15 2.15 13.28
N LYS A 225 -24.99 3.48 13.41
CA LYS A 225 -26.05 4.39 13.85
C LYS A 225 -27.12 4.65 12.79
N LEU A 226 -26.80 4.41 11.52
CA LEU A 226 -27.74 4.57 10.41
C LEU A 226 -28.60 3.31 10.18
N VAL A 227 -28.14 2.15 10.65
CA VAL A 227 -28.88 0.87 10.59
C VAL A 227 -29.87 0.75 11.76
N GLY A 228 -29.63 1.47 12.87
CA GLY A 228 -30.39 1.41 14.12
C GLY A 228 -31.56 2.38 14.22
#